data_AF-A0A0V8HWY8-F1
#
_entry.id   AF-A0A0V8HWY8-F1
#
_cell.length_a   1.000
_cell.length_b   1.000
_cell.length_c   1.000
_cell.angle_alpha   90.00
_cell.angle_beta   90.00
_cell.angle_gamma   90.00
#
_symmetry.space_group_name_H-M   'P 1'
#
loop_
_entity.id
_entity.type
_entity.pdbx_description
1 polymer ?
#
loop_
_entity_poly.entity_id
_entity_poly.type
_entity_poly.pdbx_seq_one_letter_code
_entity_poly.pdbx_strand_id
1 'polypeptide(L)'
;MPFLLILIAILLIGAVALLLSGQRKKLGVGRHFEAPNEPIVGLVEHQASLPPVLLPENPRAEHIDKVRFSLGLRGYRCDQVDEVLDVLAAEITSLENTIRDLESRRVISDTSEN
;
A
#
# COMPACT_ATOMS: atom_id res chain seq x y z
N MET A 1 -24.91 32.18 39.72
CA MET A 1 -25.72 30.94 39.74
C MET A 1 -25.89 30.26 38.37
N PRO A 2 -26.17 30.93 37.23
CA PRO A 2 -26.30 30.24 35.93
C PRO A 2 -24.96 29.79 35.33
N PHE A 3 -23.88 30.54 35.60
CA PHE A 3 -22.54 30.22 35.10
C PHE A 3 -21.99 28.89 35.63
N LEU A 4 -22.34 28.53 36.87
CA LEU A 4 -21.91 27.27 37.49
C LEU A 4 -22.60 26.08 36.81
N LEU A 5 -23.89 26.22 36.45
CA LEU A 5 -24.63 25.21 35.70
C LEU A 5 -24.07 25.00 34.28
N ILE A 6 -23.67 26.08 33.60
CA ILE A 6 -23.04 26.01 32.28
C ILE A 6 -21.69 25.29 32.38
N LEU A 7 -20.89 25.60 33.40
CA LEU A 7 -19.59 24.97 33.62
C LEU A 7 -19.73 23.46 33.90
N ILE A 8 -20.72 23.06 34.71
CA ILE A 8 -21.03 21.65 34.96
C ILE A 8 -21.50 20.95 33.67
N ALA A 9 -22.35 21.60 32.87
CA ALA A 9 -22.86 21.02 31.63
C ALA A 9 -21.72 20.72 30.64
N ILE A 10 -20.78 21.66 30.46
CA ILE A 10 -19.60 21.47 29.60
C ILE A 10 -18.72 20.34 30.13
N LEU A 11 -18.49 20.29 31.44
CA LEU A 11 -17.67 19.25 32.08
C LEU A 11 -18.29 17.86 31.90
N LEU A 12 -19.61 17.74 32.01
CA LEU A 12 -20.34 16.49 31.77
C LEU A 12 -20.24 16.02 30.32
N ILE A 13 -20.42 16.93 29.36
CA ILE A 13 -20.33 16.59 27.93
C ILE A 13 -18.92 16.10 27.58
N GLY A 14 -17.88 16.77 28.09
CA GLY A 14 -16.49 16.36 27.89
C GLY A 14 -16.17 14.99 28.50
N ALA A 15 -16.63 14.73 29.73
CA ALA A 15 -16.42 13.45 30.39
C ALA A 15 -17.09 12.29 29.63
N VAL A 16 -18.33 12.48 29.17
CA VAL A 16 -19.06 11.47 28.38
C VAL A 16 -18.34 11.19 27.07
N ALA A 17 -17.87 12.22 26.34
CA ALA A 17 -17.12 12.04 25.10
C ALA A 17 -15.82 11.24 25.32
N LEU A 18 -15.10 11.52 26.41
CA LEU A 18 -13.87 10.78 26.78
C LEU A 18 -14.15 9.31 27.09
N LEU A 19 -15.21 9.03 27.84
CA LEU A 19 -15.63 7.65 28.17
C LEU A 19 -16.04 6.85 26.91
N LEU A 20 -16.68 7.48 25.93
CA LEU A 20 -17.04 6.83 24.66
C LEU A 20 -15.81 6.56 23.77
N SER A 21 -14.79 7.43 23.81
CA SER A 21 -13.57 7.28 23.01
C SER A 21 -12.64 6.18 23.56
N GLY A 22 -12.54 6.06 24.89
CA GLY A 22 -11.61 5.14 25.56
C GLY A 22 -11.88 3.64 25.37
N GLN A 23 -13.05 3.24 24.83
CA GLN A 23 -13.37 1.82 24.63
C GLN A 23 -12.96 1.26 23.26
N ARG A 24 -12.50 2.09 22.31
CA ARG A 24 -12.11 1.62 20.98
C ARG A 24 -10.60 1.38 20.88
N LYS A 25 -10.25 0.10 21.06
CA LYS A 25 -9.08 -0.64 20.53
C LYS A 25 -7.88 -0.86 21.47
N LYS A 26 -8.01 -1.91 22.29
CA LYS A 26 -6.98 -2.96 22.41
C LYS A 26 -7.15 -3.94 21.24
N LEU A 27 -6.24 -3.95 20.26
CA LEU A 27 -5.86 -5.17 19.52
C LEU A 27 -4.64 -4.94 18.61
N GLY A 28 -3.52 -5.61 18.93
CA GLY A 28 -2.67 -6.28 17.95
C GLY A 28 -1.56 -5.51 17.21
N VAL A 29 -0.33 -5.82 17.63
CA VAL A 29 0.88 -6.08 16.79
C VAL A 29 1.70 -4.88 16.29
N GLY A 30 2.98 -4.87 16.68
CA GLY A 30 4.08 -4.24 15.94
C GLY A 30 4.80 -3.10 16.65
N ARG A 31 5.74 -3.43 17.54
CA ARG A 31 6.79 -2.48 17.94
C ARG A 31 7.65 -2.17 16.72
N HIS A 32 7.58 -0.97 16.16
CA HIS A 32 8.69 -0.36 15.43
C HIS A 32 8.69 1.14 15.65
N PHE A 33 9.74 1.59 16.33
CA PHE A 33 10.29 2.95 16.39
C PHE A 33 9.33 4.13 16.61
N GLU A 34 9.40 4.61 17.83
CA GLU A 34 8.83 5.82 18.38
C GLU A 34 9.46 7.07 17.72
N ALA A 35 8.76 7.65 16.75
CA ALA A 35 8.85 9.07 16.43
C ALA A 35 7.70 9.79 17.16
N PRO A 36 7.92 10.95 17.79
CA PRO A 36 6.85 11.69 18.45
C PRO A 36 5.72 12.01 17.45
N ASN A 37 4.58 11.33 17.61
CA ASN A 37 3.38 11.50 16.80
C ASN A 37 2.56 12.70 17.30
N GLU A 38 3.08 13.91 17.15
CA GLU A 38 2.18 15.03 16.94
C GLU A 38 1.98 15.15 15.42
N PRO A 39 0.82 14.73 14.88
CA PRO A 39 0.51 15.03 13.49
C PRO A 39 0.39 16.55 13.42
N ILE A 40 1.38 17.20 12.79
CA ILE A 40 1.19 18.58 12.32
C ILE A 40 0.06 18.50 11.30
N VAL A 41 -1.16 18.80 11.76
CA VAL A 41 -2.36 18.88 10.95
C VAL A 41 -2.08 19.89 9.84
N GLY A 42 -1.88 19.39 8.62
CA GLY A 42 -1.69 20.22 7.43
C GLY A 42 -0.47 19.93 6.58
N LEU A 43 0.48 19.08 7.01
CA LEU A 43 1.51 18.57 6.10
C LEU A 43 1.19 17.12 5.73
N VAL A 44 0.53 16.95 4.58
CA VAL A 44 0.63 15.70 3.82
C VAL A 44 2.13 15.51 3.58
N GLU A 45 2.67 14.40 4.09
CA GLU A 45 4.07 14.03 3.86
C GLU A 45 4.33 14.10 2.36
N HIS A 46 5.16 15.05 1.93
CA HIS A 46 5.43 15.29 0.52
C HIS A 46 6.23 14.10 0.00
N GLN A 47 5.52 13.14 -0.62
CA GLN A 47 6.12 11.98 -1.26
C GLN A 47 7.17 12.48 -2.26
N ALA A 48 8.43 12.10 -2.02
CA ALA A 48 9.52 12.42 -2.92
C ALA A 48 9.16 11.92 -4.33
N SER A 49 8.98 12.86 -5.26
CA SER A 49 8.72 12.57 -6.67
C SER A 49 10.01 12.04 -7.30
N LEU A 50 10.27 10.74 -7.14
CA LEU A 50 11.32 10.05 -7.87
C LEU A 50 11.05 10.17 -9.38
N PRO A 51 12.09 10.26 -10.22
CA PRO A 51 11.91 10.21 -11.66
C PRO A 51 11.19 8.91 -12.07
N PRO A 52 10.30 8.96 -13.07
CA PRO A 52 9.51 7.80 -13.46
C PRO A 52 10.43 6.66 -13.93
N VAL A 53 10.23 5.48 -13.37
CA VAL A 53 10.92 4.25 -13.78
C VAL A 53 9.95 3.48 -14.64
N LEU A 54 10.21 3.44 -15.94
CA LEU A 54 9.40 2.74 -16.92
C LEU A 54 9.86 1.29 -17.10
N LEU A 55 8.98 0.46 -17.65
CA LEU A 55 9.31 -0.91 -18.00
C LEU A 55 10.38 -0.97 -19.09
N PRO A 56 11.31 -1.95 -19.03
CA PRO A 56 12.26 -2.23 -20.12
C PRO A 56 11.53 -2.83 -21.33
N GLU A 57 12.22 -2.92 -22.48
CA GLU A 57 11.65 -3.46 -23.73
C GLU A 57 11.07 -4.88 -23.58
N ASN A 58 11.70 -5.71 -22.76
CA ASN A 58 11.22 -7.05 -22.41
C ASN A 58 10.88 -7.11 -20.92
N PRO A 59 9.65 -6.73 -20.53
CA PRO A 59 9.24 -6.74 -19.12
C PRO A 59 9.18 -8.17 -18.59
N ARG A 60 9.53 -8.31 -17.31
CA ARG A 60 9.32 -9.54 -16.52
C ARG A 60 8.49 -9.19 -15.30
N ALA A 61 7.95 -10.19 -14.62
CA ALA A 61 7.19 -9.97 -13.39
C ALA A 61 7.96 -9.10 -12.36
N GLU A 62 9.26 -9.38 -12.17
CA GLU A 62 10.15 -8.62 -11.26
C GLU A 62 10.37 -7.14 -11.63
N HIS A 63 10.07 -6.77 -12.88
CA HIS A 63 10.22 -5.39 -13.34
C HIS A 63 8.98 -4.56 -13.02
N ILE A 64 7.80 -5.17 -12.85
CA ILE A 64 6.56 -4.48 -12.55
C ILE A 64 6.63 -3.82 -11.16
N ASP A 65 7.16 -4.52 -10.16
CA ASP A 65 7.31 -4.01 -8.78
C ASP A 65 8.21 -2.77 -8.69
N LYS A 66 9.06 -2.57 -9.69
CA LYS A 66 10.03 -1.47 -9.77
C LYS A 66 9.49 -0.25 -10.51
N VAL A 67 8.33 -0.36 -11.16
CA VAL A 67 7.73 0.74 -11.92
C VAL A 67 7.33 1.86 -10.95
N ARG A 68 7.66 3.10 -11.31
CA ARG A 68 7.27 4.29 -10.56
C ARG A 68 6.65 5.30 -11.51
N PHE A 69 5.42 5.71 -11.19
CA PHE A 69 4.69 6.71 -11.97
C PHE A 69 4.87 8.10 -11.37
N SER A 70 4.95 9.11 -12.24
CA SER A 70 4.90 10.51 -11.83
C SER A 70 3.47 10.93 -11.52
N LEU A 71 3.32 11.84 -10.55
CA LEU A 71 2.02 12.39 -10.18
C LEU A 71 1.61 13.49 -11.17
N GLY A 72 0.39 13.42 -11.69
CA GLY A 72 -0.20 14.42 -12.59
C GLY A 72 -1.47 15.05 -12.00
N LEU A 73 -1.83 16.26 -12.47
CA LEU A 73 -3.05 16.99 -12.10
C LEU A 73 -4.35 16.20 -12.38
N ARG A 74 -4.29 15.23 -13.31
CA ARG A 74 -5.27 14.18 -13.50
C ARG A 74 -4.49 12.87 -13.59
N GLY A 75 -4.84 11.91 -12.75
CA GLY A 75 -4.17 10.63 -12.67
C GLY A 75 -5.17 9.53 -12.30
N TYR A 76 -4.78 8.29 -12.60
CA TYR A 76 -5.48 7.13 -12.07
C TYR A 76 -5.26 7.05 -10.55
N ARG A 77 -6.19 6.40 -9.85
CA ARG A 77 -6.04 6.22 -8.39
C ARG A 77 -4.93 5.21 -8.12
N CYS A 78 -4.02 5.54 -7.20
CA CYS A 78 -2.86 4.72 -6.88
C CYS A 78 -3.25 3.28 -6.53
N ASP A 79 -4.22 3.11 -5.63
CA ASP A 79 -4.72 1.81 -5.17
C ASP A 79 -5.28 0.95 -6.32
N GLN A 80 -5.96 1.57 -7.29
CA GLN A 80 -6.50 0.85 -8.44
C GLN A 80 -5.41 0.45 -9.43
N VAL A 81 -4.41 1.32 -9.63
CA VAL A 81 -3.26 0.98 -10.47
C VAL A 81 -2.45 -0.13 -9.82
N ASP A 82 -2.22 -0.05 -8.52
CA ASP A 82 -1.49 -1.05 -7.75
C ASP A 82 -2.17 -2.43 -7.85
N GLU A 83 -3.49 -2.50 -7.63
CA GLU A 83 -4.26 -3.76 -7.76
C GLU A 83 -4.15 -4.37 -9.16
N VAL A 84 -4.24 -3.54 -10.20
CA VAL A 84 -4.11 -4.01 -11.60
C VAL A 84 -2.69 -4.50 -11.89
N LEU A 85 -1.67 -3.83 -11.36
CA LEU A 85 -0.29 -4.24 -11.51
C LEU A 85 0.01 -5.55 -10.78
N ASP A 86 -0.55 -5.76 -9.60
CA ASP A 86 -0.42 -7.02 -8.85
C ASP A 86 -0.99 -8.20 -9.66
N VAL A 87 -2.19 -8.03 -10.22
CA VAL A 87 -2.82 -9.06 -11.08
C VAL A 87 -1.98 -9.33 -12.33
N LEU A 88 -1.46 -8.27 -12.96
CA LEU A 88 -0.64 -8.41 -14.16
C LEU A 88 0.70 -9.10 -13.86
N ALA A 89 1.35 -8.78 -12.74
CA ALA A 89 2.59 -9.42 -12.31
C ALA A 89 2.38 -10.91 -12.04
N ALA A 90 1.27 -11.27 -11.41
CA ALA A 90 0.89 -12.67 -11.18
C ALA A 90 0.70 -13.44 -12.50
N GLU A 91 0.01 -12.85 -13.48
CA GLU A 91 -0.23 -13.48 -14.78
C GLU A 91 1.06 -13.66 -15.57
N ILE A 92 1.93 -12.64 -15.62
CA ILE A 92 3.23 -12.76 -16.28
C ILE A 92 4.08 -13.87 -15.65
N THR A 93 4.09 -13.96 -14.32
CA THR A 93 4.79 -15.04 -13.60
C THR A 93 4.25 -16.42 -14.01
N SER A 94 2.93 -16.56 -14.15
CA SER A 94 2.28 -17.80 -14.61
C SER A 94 2.72 -18.18 -16.04
N LEU A 95 2.74 -17.21 -16.96
CA LEU A 95 3.19 -17.40 -18.33
C LEU A 95 4.67 -17.78 -18.39
N GLU A 96 5.53 -17.07 -17.66
CA GLU A 96 6.98 -17.37 -17.60
C GLU A 96 7.25 -18.79 -17.09
N ASN A 97 6.51 -19.23 -16.07
CA ASN A 97 6.61 -20.59 -15.55
C ASN A 97 6.16 -21.63 -16.58
N THR A 98 5.09 -21.36 -17.31
CA THR A 98 4.59 -22.24 -18.37
C THR A 98 5.60 -22.38 -19.50
N ILE A 99 6.20 -21.26 -19.94
CA ILE A 99 7.23 -21.25 -20.98
C ILE A 99 8.44 -22.08 -20.53
N ARG A 100 8.94 -21.84 -19.31
CA ARG A 100 10.08 -22.57 -18.75
C ARG A 100 9.85 -24.08 -18.69
N ASP A 101 8.65 -24.49 -18.32
CA ASP A 101 8.28 -25.90 -18.26
C ASP A 101 8.22 -26.54 -19.67
N LEU A 102 7.63 -25.86 -20.64
CA LEU A 102 7.60 -26.32 -22.04
C LEU A 102 9.01 -26.45 -22.64
N GLU A 103 9.88 -25.46 -22.40
CA GLU A 103 11.28 -25.50 -22.84
C GLU A 103 12.03 -26.68 -22.21
N SER A 104 11.81 -26.94 -20.92
CA SER A 104 12.43 -28.06 -20.21
C SER A 104 12.01 -29.41 -20.82
N ARG A 105 10.72 -29.57 -21.14
CA ARG A 105 10.22 -30.79 -21.82
C ARG A 105 10.82 -30.96 -23.22
N ARG A 106 10.97 -29.86 -23.96
CA ARG A 106 11.55 -29.89 -25.32
C ARG A 106 13.00 -30.36 -25.30
N VAL A 107 13.81 -29.82 -24.39
CA VAL A 107 15.24 -30.20 -24.25
C VAL A 107 15.40 -31.69 -23.92
N ILE A 108 14.51 -32.25 -23.09
CA ILE A 108 14.50 -33.68 -22.75
C ILE A 108 14.19 -34.54 -23.98
N SER A 109 13.22 -34.13 -24.80
CA SER A 109 12.87 -34.83 -26.05
C SER A 109 14.04 -34.83 -27.03
N ASP A 110 14.65 -33.67 -27.26
CA ASP A 110 15.78 -33.51 -28.20
C ASP A 110 17.00 -34.35 -27.78
N THR A 111 17.19 -34.59 -26.48
CA THR A 111 18.29 -35.44 -25.95
C THR A 111 17.99 -36.94 -26.10
N SER A 112 16.71 -37.34 -26.18
CA SER A 112 16.33 -38.76 -26.28
C SER A 112 16.40 -39.34 -27.70
N GLU A 113 16.45 -38.49 -28.73
CA GLU A 113 16.50 -38.89 -30.14
C GLU A 113 17.93 -38.97 -30.72
N ASN A 114 18.96 -38.70 -29.93
CA ASN A 114 20.38 -38.72 -30.34
C ASN A 114 21.20 -39.72 -29.52
#